data_AF-A0A1Q4ZRH1-F1
#
_entry.id   AF-A0A1Q4ZRH1-F1
#
_cell.length_a   1.000
_cell.length_b   1.000
_cell.length_c   1.000
_cell.angle_alpha   90.00
_cell.angle_beta   90.00
_cell.angle_gamma   90.00
#
_symmetry.space_group_name_H-M   'P 1'
#
loop_
_entity.id
_entity.type
_entity.pdbx_description
1 polymer ?
#
loop_
_entity_poly.entity_id
_entity_poly.type
_entity_poly.pdbx_seq_one_letter_code
_entity_poly.pdbx_strand_id
1 'polypeptide(L)'
;MDTEPIVLDGFLEEATVPGDLHGSTARFRLTVSPTDERTDEMILPCGVTDPALALAVIHYLAPGDKLRVTGYLRLPRTPDEPVWLTVATLAVLETAPLLTNLAPDATAVLERFGPYLCYFDADTTVVEIFTETGQPVGTSPDPDKIGALLEAFEQRQAAGGE
;
A
#
# COMPACT_ATOMS: atom_id res chain seq x y z
N MET A 1 16.95 -24.70 -13.78
CA MET A 1 17.33 -23.48 -13.04
C MET A 1 16.41 -23.42 -11.84
N ASP A 2 16.94 -23.72 -10.67
CA ASP A 2 16.24 -23.43 -9.42
C ASP A 2 16.32 -21.92 -9.23
N THR A 3 15.27 -21.23 -9.64
CA THR A 3 15.08 -19.84 -9.24
C THR A 3 14.74 -19.90 -7.76
N GLU A 4 15.55 -19.30 -6.89
CA GLU A 4 15.23 -19.21 -5.47
C GLU A 4 13.92 -18.42 -5.30
N PRO A 5 13.00 -18.86 -4.41
CA PRO A 5 11.79 -18.10 -4.18
C PRO A 5 12.14 -16.76 -3.53
N ILE A 6 11.52 -15.70 -4.04
CA ILE A 6 11.61 -14.38 -3.43
C ILE A 6 10.61 -14.28 -2.29
N VAL A 7 10.94 -13.44 -1.29
CA VAL A 7 10.06 -13.10 -0.17
C VAL A 7 9.75 -11.61 -0.26
N LEU A 8 8.47 -11.27 -0.29
CA LEU A 8 7.99 -9.89 -0.34
C LEU A 8 6.97 -9.65 0.77
N ASP A 9 7.11 -8.52 1.44
CA ASP A 9 6.09 -8.00 2.35
C ASP A 9 5.34 -6.86 1.66
N GLY A 10 4.03 -6.82 1.80
CA GLY A 10 3.21 -5.79 1.18
C GLY A 10 1.78 -5.80 1.68
N PHE A 11 0.95 -4.93 1.11
CA PHE A 11 -0.46 -4.81 1.45
C PHE A 11 -1.35 -5.33 0.33
N LEU A 12 -2.40 -6.07 0.69
CA LEU A 12 -3.43 -6.47 -0.27
C LEU A 12 -4.21 -5.24 -0.73
N GLU A 13 -4.21 -4.93 -2.02
CA GLU A 13 -4.85 -3.72 -2.54
C GLU A 13 -6.38 -3.83 -2.54
N GLU A 14 -6.90 -4.94 -3.06
CA GLU A 14 -8.32 -5.20 -3.29
C GLU A 14 -8.68 -6.64 -2.91
N ALA A 15 -9.97 -6.96 -2.88
CA ALA A 15 -10.43 -8.30 -2.58
C ALA A 15 -9.88 -9.30 -3.60
N THR A 16 -9.33 -10.41 -3.11
CA THR A 16 -8.85 -11.49 -3.94
C THR A 16 -9.96 -12.02 -4.85
N VAL A 17 -9.65 -12.20 -6.13
CA VAL A 17 -10.60 -12.76 -7.10
C VAL A 17 -10.27 -14.21 -7.45
N PRO A 18 -11.28 -15.08 -7.63
CA PRO A 18 -11.07 -16.41 -8.21
C PRO A 18 -10.44 -16.32 -9.61
N GLY A 19 -9.45 -17.15 -9.89
CA GLY A 19 -8.83 -17.26 -11.21
C GLY A 19 -9.60 -18.16 -12.18
N ASP A 20 -10.55 -18.94 -11.68
CA ASP A 20 -11.44 -19.82 -12.42
C ASP A 20 -12.80 -19.96 -11.70
N LEU A 21 -13.76 -20.62 -12.36
CA LEU A 21 -15.12 -20.79 -11.85
C LEU A 21 -15.22 -21.62 -10.56
N HIS A 22 -14.21 -22.41 -10.23
CA HIS A 22 -14.21 -23.29 -9.06
C HIS A 22 -13.41 -22.71 -7.89
N GLY A 23 -12.73 -21.58 -8.08
CA GLY A 23 -11.83 -20.99 -7.08
C GLY A 23 -10.63 -21.87 -6.76
N SER A 24 -10.22 -22.77 -7.67
CA SER A 24 -9.03 -23.60 -7.47
C SER A 24 -7.73 -22.83 -7.73
N THR A 25 -7.85 -21.67 -8.37
CA THR A 25 -6.81 -20.65 -8.48
C THR A 25 -7.33 -19.31 -7.98
N ALA A 26 -6.42 -18.43 -7.56
CA ALA A 26 -6.74 -17.08 -7.10
C ALA A 26 -5.77 -16.05 -7.67
N ARG A 27 -6.24 -14.81 -7.84
CA ARG A 27 -5.45 -13.66 -8.29
C ARG A 27 -5.71 -12.47 -7.38
N PHE A 28 -4.65 -11.75 -7.05
CA PHE A 28 -4.73 -10.53 -6.25
C PHE A 28 -3.56 -9.60 -6.60
N ARG A 29 -3.62 -8.36 -6.13
CA ARG A 29 -2.55 -7.36 -6.27
C ARG A 29 -1.94 -7.07 -4.91
N LEU A 30 -0.61 -7.08 -4.86
CA LEU A 30 0.17 -6.76 -3.66
C LEU A 30 0.91 -5.44 -3.89
N THR A 31 0.65 -4.45 -3.06
CA THR A 31 1.44 -3.22 -3.01
C THR A 31 2.64 -3.43 -2.11
N VAL A 32 3.84 -3.38 -2.69
CA VAL A 32 5.12 -3.55 -2.00
C VAL A 32 5.78 -2.18 -1.90
N SER A 33 6.04 -1.72 -0.68
CA SER A 33 6.75 -0.47 -0.41
C SER A 33 7.88 -0.74 0.60
N PRO A 34 9.12 -0.98 0.14
CA PRO A 34 10.21 -1.41 1.01
C PRO A 34 10.80 -0.27 1.86
N THR A 35 10.69 0.97 1.40
CA THR A 35 11.29 2.17 2.01
C THR A 35 10.25 3.21 2.45
N ASP A 36 8.96 2.90 2.30
CA ASP A 36 7.84 3.86 2.39
C ASP A 36 7.91 5.03 1.40
N GLU A 37 8.90 5.06 0.50
CA GLU A 37 8.99 6.04 -0.58
C GLU A 37 8.14 5.62 -1.77
N ARG A 38 7.29 6.53 -2.26
CA ARG A 38 6.39 6.28 -3.40
C ARG A 38 7.13 5.89 -4.68
N THR A 39 8.39 6.32 -4.84
CA THR A 39 9.24 5.97 -5.99
C THR A 39 9.69 4.51 -5.98
N ASP A 40 9.73 3.89 -4.79
CA ASP A 40 10.14 2.50 -4.61
C ASP A 40 8.93 1.55 -4.47
N GLU A 41 7.72 2.11 -4.52
CA GLU A 41 6.47 1.38 -4.45
C GLU A 41 6.21 0.61 -5.76
N MET A 42 5.77 -0.64 -5.62
CA MET A 42 5.44 -1.51 -6.73
C MET A 42 4.11 -2.23 -6.48
N ILE A 43 3.21 -2.18 -7.46
CA ILE A 43 1.99 -3.00 -7.48
C ILE A 43 2.30 -4.28 -8.28
N LEU A 44 2.32 -5.42 -7.59
CA LEU A 44 2.67 -6.71 -8.18
C LEU A 44 1.44 -7.61 -8.31
N PRO A 45 1.05 -8.02 -9.53
CA PRO A 45 0.01 -9.03 -9.69
C PRO A 45 0.54 -10.39 -9.22
N CYS A 46 -0.21 -10.99 -8.31
CA CYS A 46 0.09 -12.28 -7.70
C CYS A 46 -0.96 -13.29 -8.12
N GLY A 47 -0.57 -14.56 -8.15
CA GLY A 47 -1.59 -15.60 -8.10
C GLY A 47 -1.12 -16.94 -7.60
N VAL A 48 -2.13 -17.71 -7.23
CA VAL A 48 -2.05 -18.94 -6.45
C VAL A 48 -2.62 -20.06 -7.31
N THR A 49 -1.86 -21.14 -7.44
CA THR A 49 -2.29 -22.36 -8.15
C THR A 49 -2.53 -23.54 -7.23
N ASP A 50 -2.18 -23.42 -5.94
CA ASP A 50 -2.53 -24.42 -4.94
C ASP A 50 -4.00 -24.19 -4.50
N PRO A 51 -4.90 -25.18 -4.67
CA PRO A 51 -6.33 -24.97 -4.41
C PRO A 51 -6.67 -24.68 -2.95
N ALA A 52 -5.92 -25.24 -2.00
CA ALA A 52 -6.17 -25.00 -0.58
C ALA A 52 -5.78 -23.57 -0.20
N LEU A 53 -4.64 -23.11 -0.68
CA LEU A 53 -4.21 -21.73 -0.52
C LEU A 53 -5.15 -20.77 -1.28
N ALA A 54 -5.59 -21.11 -2.49
CA ALA A 54 -6.52 -20.30 -3.28
C ALA A 54 -7.82 -20.04 -2.52
N LEU A 55 -8.45 -21.09 -1.99
CA LEU A 55 -9.65 -20.97 -1.15
C LEU A 55 -9.39 -20.10 0.08
N ALA A 56 -8.23 -20.28 0.73
CA ALA A 56 -7.89 -19.49 1.90
C ALA A 56 -7.75 -17.99 1.56
N VAL A 57 -7.04 -17.65 0.49
CA VAL A 57 -6.82 -16.25 0.11
C VAL A 57 -8.08 -15.55 -0.41
N ILE A 58 -9.02 -16.32 -0.98
CA ILE A 58 -10.32 -15.81 -1.45
C ILE A 58 -11.24 -15.48 -0.27
N HIS A 59 -11.23 -16.30 0.79
CA HIS A 59 -12.22 -16.21 1.86
C HIS A 59 -11.75 -15.51 3.13
N TYR A 60 -10.45 -15.47 3.40
CA TYR A 60 -9.93 -15.00 4.69
C TYR A 60 -9.13 -13.70 4.60
N LEU A 61 -8.74 -13.25 3.41
CA LEU A 61 -8.02 -11.99 3.26
C LEU A 61 -8.99 -10.84 3.03
N ALA A 62 -8.67 -9.71 3.64
CA ALA A 62 -9.35 -8.44 3.45
C ALA A 62 -8.40 -7.42 2.78
N PRO A 63 -8.93 -6.52 1.93
CA PRO A 63 -8.16 -5.37 1.45
C PRO A 63 -7.51 -4.62 2.62
N GLY A 64 -6.23 -4.27 2.46
CA GLY A 64 -5.41 -3.65 3.49
C GLY A 64 -4.66 -4.62 4.41
N ASP A 65 -4.88 -5.93 4.33
CA ASP A 65 -4.09 -6.91 5.08
C ASP A 65 -2.61 -6.79 4.69
N LYS A 66 -1.72 -6.78 5.69
CA LYS A 66 -0.28 -6.88 5.47
C LYS A 66 0.10 -8.35 5.33
N LEU A 67 0.68 -8.69 4.20
CA LEU A 67 1.01 -10.05 3.80
C LEU A 67 2.52 -10.22 3.63
N ARG A 68 3.03 -11.38 4.04
CA ARG A 68 4.30 -11.92 3.56
C ARG A 68 4.03 -12.99 2.53
N VAL A 69 4.50 -12.77 1.31
CA VAL A 69 4.33 -13.67 0.18
C VAL A 69 5.70 -14.26 -0.18
N THR A 70 5.76 -15.58 -0.31
CA THR A 70 6.94 -16.28 -0.84
C THR A 70 6.57 -16.97 -2.14
N GLY A 71 7.37 -16.78 -3.19
CA GLY A 71 7.03 -17.27 -4.51
C GLY A 71 8.08 -17.03 -5.56
N TYR A 72 7.68 -17.23 -6.82
CA TYR A 72 8.59 -17.12 -7.97
C TYR A 72 8.12 -16.04 -8.92
N LEU A 73 8.97 -15.05 -9.15
CA LEU A 73 8.70 -13.99 -10.12
C LEU A 73 8.79 -14.57 -11.54
N ARG A 74 7.72 -14.37 -12.32
CA ARG A 74 7.70 -14.63 -13.75
C ARG A 74 7.97 -13.31 -14.45
N LEU A 75 9.15 -13.22 -15.06
CA LEU A 75 9.48 -12.12 -15.95
C LEU A 75 8.85 -12.35 -17.32
N PRO A 76 8.31 -11.29 -17.95
CA PRO A 76 7.70 -11.39 -19.25
C PRO A 76 8.74 -11.72 -20.31
N ARG A 77 8.38 -12.61 -21.24
CA ARG A 77 9.24 -12.97 -22.38
C ARG A 77 8.89 -12.19 -23.63
N THR A 78 7.68 -11.62 -23.66
CA THR A 78 7.16 -10.79 -24.74
C THR A 78 6.55 -9.50 -24.16
N PRO A 79 6.44 -8.41 -24.94
CA PRO A 79 5.90 -7.14 -24.46
C PRO A 79 4.45 -7.23 -23.94
N ASP A 80 3.68 -8.21 -24.40
CA ASP A 80 2.26 -8.39 -24.05
C ASP A 80 2.06 -9.27 -22.80
N GLU A 81 3.14 -9.88 -22.30
CA GLU A 81 3.11 -10.65 -21.07
C GLU A 81 3.28 -9.73 -19.86
N PRO A 82 2.45 -9.85 -18.81
CA PRO A 82 2.70 -9.14 -17.57
C PRO A 82 3.81 -9.84 -16.76
N VAL A 83 4.57 -9.05 -15.99
CA VAL A 83 5.30 -9.60 -14.83
C VAL A 83 4.25 -10.13 -13.84
N TRP A 84 4.48 -11.29 -13.23
CA TRP A 84 3.58 -11.83 -12.21
C TRP A 84 4.37 -12.58 -11.14
N LEU A 85 3.83 -12.70 -9.92
CA LEU A 85 4.37 -13.56 -8.88
C LEU A 85 3.51 -14.83 -8.70
N THR A 86 4.09 -16.01 -8.92
CA THR A 86 3.47 -17.28 -8.51
C THR A 86 3.72 -17.48 -7.03
N VAL A 87 2.65 -17.38 -6.24
CA VAL A 87 2.71 -17.53 -4.79
C VAL A 87 2.78 -19.01 -4.42
N ALA A 88 3.81 -19.37 -3.65
CA ALA A 88 3.98 -20.70 -3.10
C ALA A 88 3.47 -20.77 -1.65
N THR A 89 3.76 -19.74 -0.84
CA THR A 89 3.24 -19.62 0.52
C THR A 89 2.91 -18.16 0.83
N LEU A 90 2.00 -17.98 1.79
CA LEU A 90 1.52 -16.67 2.24
C LEU A 90 1.28 -16.71 3.74
N ALA A 91 1.64 -15.62 4.42
CA ALA A 91 1.30 -15.39 5.82
C ALA A 91 0.71 -13.99 5.98
N VAL A 92 -0.35 -13.89 6.78
CA VAL A 92 -0.87 -12.58 7.23
C VAL A 92 0.00 -12.11 8.39
N LEU A 93 0.67 -10.98 8.20
CA LEU A 93 1.50 -10.35 9.23
C LEU A 93 0.67 -9.43 10.13
N GLU A 94 -0.29 -8.72 9.52
CA GLU A 94 -1.18 -7.79 10.20
C GLU A 94 -2.51 -7.75 9.45
N THR A 95 -3.62 -7.80 10.19
CA THR A 95 -4.97 -7.70 9.61
C THR A 95 -5.34 -6.24 9.41
N ALA A 96 -6.00 -5.93 8.29
CA ALA A 96 -6.54 -4.61 8.03
C ALA A 96 -7.40 -4.14 9.22
N PRO A 97 -7.23 -2.89 9.69
CA PRO A 97 -8.11 -2.35 10.71
C PRO A 97 -9.55 -2.32 10.18
N LEU A 98 -10.48 -2.85 10.96
CA LEU A 98 -11.90 -2.76 10.65
C LEU A 98 -12.34 -1.30 10.74
N LEU A 99 -12.60 -0.67 9.60
CA LEU A 99 -13.21 0.65 9.54
C LEU A 99 -14.72 0.50 9.82
N THR A 100 -15.09 0.36 11.09
CA THR A 100 -16.48 0.17 11.53
C THR A 100 -17.36 1.41 11.36
N ASN A 101 -16.82 2.53 10.89
CA ASN A 101 -17.53 3.79 10.72
C ASN A 101 -16.96 4.62 9.56
N LEU A 102 -16.83 4.02 8.37
CA LEU A 102 -16.67 4.81 7.16
C LEU A 102 -17.93 5.67 7.01
N ALA A 103 -17.78 6.99 7.08
CA ALA A 103 -18.81 7.86 6.55
C ALA A 103 -19.06 7.42 5.09
N PRO A 104 -20.32 7.26 4.66
CA PRO A 104 -20.65 6.80 3.31
C PRO A 104 -20.03 7.68 2.21
N ASP A 105 -19.65 8.91 2.57
CA ASP A 105 -19.00 9.89 1.72
C ASP A 105 -17.63 10.28 2.32
N ALA A 106 -16.75 9.31 2.63
CA ALA A 106 -15.37 9.61 2.98
C ALA A 106 -14.65 10.24 1.77
N THR A 107 -14.77 11.55 1.66
CA THR A 107 -14.19 12.40 0.62
C THR A 107 -12.77 12.83 0.94
N ALA A 108 -12.29 12.49 2.13
CA ALA A 108 -10.98 12.86 2.61
C ALA A 108 -9.96 11.73 2.46
N VAL A 109 -8.78 12.09 1.95
CA VAL A 109 -7.63 11.22 1.72
C VAL A 109 -6.48 11.72 2.57
N LEU A 110 -5.78 10.80 3.23
CA LEU A 110 -4.51 11.09 3.90
C LEU A 110 -3.38 10.56 3.02
N GLU A 111 -2.49 11.43 2.54
CA GLU A 111 -1.28 11.04 1.82
C GLU A 111 -0.04 11.28 2.66
N ARG A 112 0.96 10.40 2.55
CA ARG A 112 2.24 10.54 3.24
C ARG A 112 3.28 11.20 2.33
N PHE A 113 4.02 12.14 2.88
CA PHE A 113 5.12 12.84 2.21
C PHE A 113 6.35 12.83 3.12
N GLY A 114 7.15 11.75 3.03
CA GLY A 114 8.26 11.52 3.97
C GLY A 114 7.76 11.45 5.43
N PRO A 115 8.33 12.23 6.36
CA PRO A 115 7.90 12.25 7.77
C PRO A 115 6.63 13.09 8.02
N TYR A 116 5.92 13.48 6.97
CA TYR A 116 4.74 14.33 7.02
C TYR A 116 3.50 13.63 6.47
N LEU A 117 2.33 14.03 6.96
CA LEU A 117 1.01 13.56 6.55
C LEU A 117 0.20 14.75 6.03
N CYS A 118 -0.31 14.64 4.81
CA CYS A 118 -1.17 15.63 4.16
C CYS A 118 -2.62 15.13 4.15
N TYR A 119 -3.52 15.87 4.78
CA TYR A 119 -4.95 15.61 4.78
C TYR A 119 -5.61 16.44 3.67
N PHE A 120 -6.15 15.74 2.67
CA PHE A 120 -6.93 16.30 1.58
C PHE A 120 -8.38 16.00 1.84
N ASP A 121 -9.24 17.00 1.87
CA ASP A 121 -10.67 16.83 2.13
C ASP A 121 -11.43 17.49 0.98
N ALA A 122 -12.28 16.75 0.28
CA ALA A 122 -12.94 17.29 -0.91
C ALA A 122 -13.90 18.46 -0.61
N ASP A 123 -14.27 18.68 0.66
CA ASP A 123 -15.11 19.80 1.07
C ASP A 123 -14.29 21.10 1.26
N THR A 124 -12.96 21.03 1.18
CA THR A 124 -12.07 22.19 1.31
C THR A 124 -10.93 22.16 0.29
N THR A 125 -10.47 23.34 -0.11
CA THR A 125 -9.26 23.46 -0.94
C THR A 125 -7.98 23.54 -0.11
N VAL A 126 -8.09 23.56 1.21
CA VAL A 126 -6.97 23.68 2.14
C VAL A 126 -6.47 22.29 2.55
N VAL A 127 -5.20 22.03 2.29
CA VAL A 127 -4.49 20.83 2.74
C VAL A 127 -3.93 21.10 4.14
N GLU A 128 -4.24 20.24 5.09
CA GLU A 128 -3.64 20.27 6.42
C GLU A 128 -2.45 19.33 6.49
N ILE A 129 -1.35 19.78 7.09
CA ILE A 129 -0.09 19.03 7.12
C ILE A 129 0.31 18.78 8.58
N PHE A 130 0.65 17.54 8.87
CA PHE A 130 1.07 17.07 10.19
C PHE A 130 2.40 16.34 10.10
N THR A 131 3.12 16.23 11.20
CA THR A 131 4.17 15.21 11.35
C THR A 131 3.55 13.83 11.54
N GLU A 132 4.33 12.76 11.39
CA GLU A 132 3.89 11.39 11.70
C GLU A 132 3.36 11.20 13.13
N THR A 133 3.82 12.01 14.08
CA THR A 133 3.34 11.97 15.48
C THR A 133 2.06 12.80 15.69
N GLY A 134 1.51 13.40 14.63
CA GLY A 134 0.31 14.24 14.67
C GLY A 134 0.56 15.69 15.08
N GLN A 135 1.82 16.18 15.07
CA GLN A 135 2.09 17.59 15.34
C GLN A 135 1.68 18.43 14.12
N PRO A 136 0.89 19.50 14.28
CA PRO A 136 0.53 20.37 13.16
C PRO A 136 1.77 21.11 12.62
N VAL A 137 1.98 21.01 11.32
CA VAL A 137 3.05 21.72 10.59
C VAL A 137 2.51 23.03 10.02
N GLY A 138 1.32 22.99 9.43
CA GLY A 138 0.65 24.14 8.82
C GLY A 138 -0.45 23.73 7.85
N THR A 139 -0.98 24.69 7.11
CA THR A 139 -1.99 24.46 6.09
C THR A 139 -1.64 25.20 4.79
N SER A 140 -2.00 24.62 3.64
CA SER A 140 -1.81 25.26 2.34
C SER A 140 -3.00 25.03 1.41
N PRO A 141 -3.57 26.07 0.78
CA PRO A 141 -4.54 25.90 -0.30
C PRO A 141 -3.90 25.55 -1.65
N ASP A 142 -2.57 25.47 -1.70
CA ASP A 142 -1.77 25.37 -2.93
C ASP A 142 -0.68 24.30 -2.72
N PRO A 143 -0.75 23.16 -3.44
CA PRO A 143 0.24 22.08 -3.31
C PRO A 143 1.68 22.54 -3.55
N ASP A 144 1.90 23.52 -4.43
CA ASP A 144 3.24 24.02 -4.77
C ASP A 144 3.91 24.74 -3.58
N LYS A 145 3.13 25.16 -2.57
CA LYS A 145 3.62 25.85 -1.37
C LYS A 145 3.92 24.91 -0.20
N ILE A 146 3.59 23.63 -0.32
CA ILE A 146 3.81 22.63 0.73
C ILE A 146 5.31 22.56 1.07
N GLY A 147 6.19 22.51 0.06
CA GLY A 147 7.64 22.43 0.28
C GLY A 147 8.20 23.58 1.13
N ALA A 148 7.78 24.81 0.87
CA ALA A 148 8.21 25.98 1.63
C ALA A 148 7.70 25.96 3.09
N LEU A 149 6.50 25.41 3.33
CA LEU A 149 5.97 25.24 4.68
C LEU A 149 6.75 24.21 5.48
N LEU A 150 7.12 23.09 4.86
CA LEU A 150 7.95 22.06 5.49
C LEU A 150 9.32 22.62 5.87
N GLU A 151 9.99 23.30 4.95
CA GLU A 151 11.30 23.92 5.20
C GLU A 151 11.25 24.92 6.36
N ALA A 152 10.23 25.79 6.40
CA ALA A 152 10.06 26.75 7.48
C ALA A 152 9.78 26.08 8.84
N PHE A 153 9.08 24.94 8.84
CA PHE A 153 8.85 24.17 10.05
C PHE A 153 10.13 23.51 10.56
N GLU A 154 10.91 22.88 9.69
CA GLU A 154 12.19 22.24 10.03
C GLU A 154 13.19 23.25 10.60
N GLN A 155 13.29 24.44 9.99
CA GLN A 155 14.14 25.52 10.51
C GLN A 155 13.74 25.96 11.92
N ARG A 156 12.43 26.04 12.22
CA ARG A 156 11.95 26.37 13.57
C ARG A 156 12.25 25.27 14.58
N GLN A 157 12.11 24.00 14.20
CA GLN A 157 12.46 22.87 15.07
C GLN A 157 13.97 22.86 15.38
N ALA A 158 14.81 23.10 14.37
CA ALA A 158 16.26 23.20 14.55
C ALA A 158 16.68 24.39 15.44
N ALA A 159 15.95 25.51 15.39
CA ALA A 159 16.22 26.70 16.20
C ALA A 159 15.66 26.63 17.63
N GLY A 160 14.66 25.77 17.88
CA GLY A 160 14.00 25.61 19.18
C GLY A 160 14.56 24.46 20.04
N GLY A 161 15.52 23.68 19.52
CA GLY A 161 16.22 22.63 20.24
C GLY A 161 17.43 23.15 21.02
N GLU A 162 17.20 23.88 22.11
CA GLU A 162 18.19 24.16 23.17
C GLU A 162 17.58 23.87 24.55
#